data_AF-A0AAW1N906-F1
#
_entry.id   AF-A0AAW1N906-F1
#
_cell.length_a   1.000
_cell.length_b   1.000
_cell.length_c   1.000
_cell.angle_alpha   90.00
_cell.angle_beta   90.00
_cell.angle_gamma   90.00
#
_symmetry.space_group_name_H-M   'P 1'
#
loop_
_entity.id
_entity.type
_entity.pdbx_description
1 polymer ?
#
loop_
_entity_poly.entity_id
_entity_poly.type
_entity_poly.pdbx_seq_one_letter_code
_entity_poly.pdbx_strand_id
1 'polypeptide(L)'
;MTPIGEPPTPRAARVAAAVGTVVVVQGGIGPAGLSAEDLHVLDLTQQRPRWHRVAVQGPGPGPRYGRVMALVGQRYLMCSGDNDGKWPLADVWALDTTEKPYEWRKLEPEGEGPPPCMRLVGFL
;
A
#
# COMPACT_ATOMS: atom_id res chain seq x y z
N MET A 1 -15.78 -16.14 -11.54
CA MET A 1 -15.48 -16.62 -10.17
C MET A 1 -15.56 -15.41 -9.24
N THR A 2 -16.33 -15.50 -8.15
CA THR A 2 -16.52 -14.37 -7.20
C THR A 2 -15.77 -14.66 -5.89
N PRO A 3 -14.77 -13.83 -5.51
CA PRO A 3 -14.05 -13.99 -4.26
C PRO A 3 -14.96 -13.88 -3.03
N ILE A 4 -14.54 -14.45 -1.90
CA ILE A 4 -15.25 -14.38 -0.59
C ILE A 4 -14.42 -13.63 0.46
N GLY A 5 -15.03 -13.33 1.61
CA GLY A 5 -14.32 -12.76 2.76
C GLY A 5 -14.54 -11.26 2.91
N GLU A 6 -13.49 -10.53 3.28
CA GLU A 6 -13.53 -9.11 3.63
C GLU A 6 -12.84 -8.25 2.55
N PRO A 7 -13.50 -7.95 1.42
CA PRO A 7 -12.92 -7.09 0.39
C PRO A 7 -12.80 -5.64 0.90
N PRO A 8 -11.87 -4.85 0.33
CA PRO A 8 -11.86 -3.41 0.57
C PRO A 8 -13.17 -2.80 0.06
N THR A 9 -13.64 -1.73 0.72
CA THR A 9 -14.82 -0.98 0.25
C THR A 9 -14.57 -0.38 -1.15
N PRO A 10 -15.61 -0.11 -1.96
CA PRO A 10 -15.45 0.51 -3.28
C PRO A 10 -14.64 1.81 -3.21
N ARG A 11 -13.55 1.86 -3.98
CA ARG A 11 -12.57 2.96 -3.97
C ARG A 11 -11.70 2.99 -5.23
N ALA A 12 -11.16 4.15 -5.56
CA ALA A 12 -10.21 4.37 -6.66
C ALA A 12 -8.78 4.62 -6.15
N ALA A 13 -7.80 4.75 -7.05
CA ALA A 13 -6.42 5.14 -6.75
C ALA A 13 -5.71 4.30 -5.65
N ARG A 14 -6.04 3.01 -5.59
CA ARG A 14 -5.38 2.02 -4.72
C ARG A 14 -4.03 1.62 -5.30
N VAL A 15 -3.13 1.17 -4.43
CA VAL A 15 -1.91 0.46 -4.84
C VAL A 15 -2.05 -1.03 -4.54
N ALA A 16 -1.35 -1.85 -5.31
CA ALA A 16 -1.31 -3.28 -5.11
C ALA A 16 0.05 -3.85 -5.52
N ALA A 17 0.45 -4.92 -4.86
CA ALA A 17 1.62 -5.70 -5.23
C ALA A 17 1.36 -7.19 -5.02
N ALA A 18 1.96 -8.03 -5.87
CA ALA A 18 1.96 -9.47 -5.67
C ALA A 18 3.00 -9.85 -4.60
N VAL A 19 2.63 -10.72 -3.69
CA VAL A 19 3.50 -11.30 -2.66
C VAL A 19 3.32 -12.81 -2.67
N GLY A 20 4.26 -13.53 -3.29
CA GLY A 20 4.11 -14.97 -3.54
C GLY A 20 2.81 -15.26 -4.30
N THR A 21 1.92 -16.02 -3.67
CA THR A 21 0.62 -16.44 -4.23
C THR A 21 -0.55 -15.53 -3.85
N VAL A 22 -0.28 -14.37 -3.23
CA VAL A 22 -1.34 -13.44 -2.81
C VAL A 22 -1.13 -12.06 -3.42
N VAL A 23 -2.20 -11.27 -3.50
CA VAL A 23 -2.14 -9.86 -3.92
C VAL A 23 -2.47 -8.99 -2.71
N VAL A 24 -1.51 -8.14 -2.34
CA VAL A 24 -1.70 -7.14 -1.29
C VAL A 24 -2.24 -5.87 -1.92
N VAL A 25 -3.25 -5.26 -1.31
CA VAL A 25 -3.89 -4.02 -1.74
C VAL A 25 -3.95 -3.07 -0.56
N GLN A 26 -3.55 -1.81 -0.76
CA GLN A 26 -3.59 -0.80 0.29
C GLN A 26 -4.28 0.49 -0.15
N GLY A 27 -5.09 1.00 0.79
CA GLY A 27 -5.68 2.33 0.76
C GLY A 27 -6.59 2.57 -0.44
N GLY A 28 -6.73 3.84 -0.82
CA GLY A 28 -7.52 4.28 -1.96
C GLY A 28 -8.35 5.50 -1.60
N ILE A 29 -9.19 5.96 -2.51
CA ILE A 29 -10.14 7.06 -2.26
C ILE A 29 -11.53 6.49 -2.46
N GLY A 30 -12.29 6.40 -1.37
CA GLY A 30 -13.68 5.98 -1.38
C GLY A 30 -14.62 7.16 -1.14
N PRO A 31 -15.94 6.91 -1.06
CA PRO A 31 -16.94 7.94 -0.77
C PRO A 31 -16.71 8.66 0.57
N ALA A 32 -16.08 7.99 1.53
CA ALA A 32 -15.72 8.55 2.83
C ALA A 32 -14.37 9.31 2.85
N GLY A 33 -13.74 9.50 1.68
CA GLY A 33 -12.45 10.17 1.54
C GLY A 33 -11.26 9.19 1.40
N LEU A 34 -10.07 9.68 1.74
CA LEU A 34 -8.82 8.92 1.66
C LEU A 34 -8.81 7.78 2.68
N SER A 35 -8.77 6.54 2.18
CA SER A 35 -8.45 5.39 3.01
C SER A 35 -6.94 5.25 3.12
N ALA A 36 -6.45 5.43 4.34
CA ALA A 36 -5.04 5.55 4.63
C ALA A 36 -4.38 4.19 4.90
N GLU A 37 -4.98 3.34 5.73
CA GLU A 37 -4.19 2.31 6.44
C GLU A 37 -4.71 0.88 6.34
N ASP A 38 -5.86 0.63 5.71
CA ASP A 38 -6.34 -0.73 5.58
C ASP A 38 -5.55 -1.50 4.52
N LEU A 39 -4.89 -2.57 4.98
CA LEU A 39 -4.21 -3.54 4.13
C LEU A 39 -5.15 -4.73 3.91
N HIS A 40 -5.46 -5.02 2.66
CA HIS A 40 -6.24 -6.19 2.27
C HIS A 40 -5.39 -7.15 1.44
N VAL A 41 -5.61 -8.44 1.63
CA VAL A 41 -4.94 -9.51 0.89
C VAL A 41 -5.98 -10.32 0.15
N LEU A 42 -5.78 -10.49 -1.15
CA LEU A 42 -6.49 -11.47 -1.96
C LEU A 42 -5.63 -12.73 -2.06
N ASP A 43 -6.02 -13.76 -1.32
CA ASP A 43 -5.41 -15.08 -1.38
C ASP A 43 -5.94 -15.86 -2.59
N LEU A 44 -5.02 -16.29 -3.46
CA LEU A 44 -5.28 -17.03 -4.68
C LEU A 44 -4.90 -18.52 -4.57
N THR A 45 -4.50 -19.01 -3.39
CA THR A 45 -4.08 -20.40 -3.17
C THR A 45 -5.23 -21.40 -3.23
N GLN A 46 -6.45 -20.94 -2.98
CA GLN A 46 -7.66 -21.76 -2.94
C GLN A 46 -8.39 -21.72 -4.28
N GLN A 47 -9.18 -22.76 -4.59
CA GLN A 47 -10.03 -22.78 -5.79
C GLN A 47 -10.97 -21.57 -5.86
N ARG A 48 -11.43 -21.09 -4.69
CA ARG A 48 -12.20 -19.85 -4.59
C ARG A 48 -11.33 -18.79 -3.87
N PRO A 49 -10.89 -17.74 -4.58
CA PRO A 49 -10.09 -16.67 -3.98
C PRO A 49 -10.75 -16.05 -2.74
N ARG A 50 -9.95 -15.66 -1.76
CA ARG A 50 -10.45 -15.12 -0.48
C ARG A 50 -9.77 -13.81 -0.11
N TRP A 51 -10.57 -12.83 0.25
CA TRP A 51 -10.15 -11.57 0.83
C TRP A 51 -9.97 -11.69 2.34
N HIS A 52 -8.88 -11.13 2.82
CA HIS A 52 -8.56 -10.97 4.23
C HIS A 52 -8.20 -9.52 4.50
N ARG A 53 -8.74 -8.94 5.57
CA ARG A 53 -8.21 -7.70 6.12
C ARG A 53 -7.03 -8.05 7.03
N VAL A 54 -5.91 -7.38 6.84
CA VAL A 54 -4.69 -7.57 7.63
C VAL A 54 -4.60 -6.47 8.67
N ALA A 55 -4.47 -6.86 9.93
CA ALA A 55 -4.17 -5.93 11.00
C ALA A 55 -2.68 -5.55 10.91
N VAL A 56 -2.42 -4.25 10.74
CA VAL A 56 -1.09 -3.66 10.79
C VAL A 56 -1.02 -2.77 12.03
N GLN A 57 0.06 -2.90 12.80
CA GLN A 57 0.28 -2.15 14.03
C GLN A 57 1.21 -0.97 13.79
N GLY A 58 1.17 -0.01 14.72
CA GLY A 58 2.02 1.19 14.67
C GLY A 58 1.57 2.24 13.65
N PRO A 59 2.35 3.32 13.50
CA PRO A 59 2.10 4.34 12.50
C PRO A 59 2.41 3.78 11.11
N GLY A 60 1.52 4.04 10.15
CA GLY A 60 1.75 3.75 8.76
C GLY A 60 1.99 5.00 7.92
N PRO A 61 2.09 4.84 6.60
CA PRO A 61 2.30 5.95 5.67
C PRO A 61 1.21 7.04 5.72
N GLY A 62 0.06 6.83 6.32
CA GLY A 62 -1.00 7.82 6.33
C GLY A 62 -1.67 7.96 4.95
N PRO A 63 -2.75 8.76 4.88
CA PRO A 63 -3.46 9.02 3.64
C PRO A 63 -2.60 9.87 2.70
N ARG A 64 -2.36 9.37 1.48
CA ARG A 64 -1.48 10.01 0.48
C ARG A 64 -1.87 9.65 -0.96
N TYR A 65 -1.49 10.51 -1.91
CA TYR A 65 -1.68 10.33 -3.36
C TYR A 65 -0.38 9.93 -4.07
N GLY A 66 -0.46 9.63 -5.37
CA GLY A 66 0.71 9.33 -6.21
C GLY A 66 1.51 8.12 -5.72
N ARG A 67 0.81 7.11 -5.19
CA ARG A 67 1.45 6.00 -4.49
C ARG A 67 2.03 4.97 -5.44
N VAL A 68 3.13 4.37 -5.03
CA VAL A 68 3.69 3.14 -5.62
C VAL A 68 3.94 2.12 -4.52
N MET A 69 3.78 0.84 -4.87
CA MET A 69 4.05 -0.28 -3.98
C MET A 69 4.80 -1.37 -4.73
N ALA A 70 5.83 -1.93 -4.11
CA ALA A 70 6.63 -3.00 -4.68
C ALA A 70 7.07 -4.01 -3.61
N LEU A 71 7.17 -5.28 -3.98
CA LEU A 71 7.83 -6.29 -3.15
C LEU A 71 9.33 -6.30 -3.47
N VAL A 72 10.15 -6.10 -2.45
CA VAL A 72 11.62 -6.10 -2.55
C VAL A 72 12.18 -7.26 -1.75
N GLY A 73 13.12 -7.99 -2.36
CA GLY A 73 13.83 -9.10 -1.71
C GLY A 73 12.91 -10.25 -1.26
N GLN A 74 11.70 -10.37 -1.82
CA GLN A 74 10.67 -11.33 -1.39
C GLN A 74 10.29 -11.23 0.10
N ARG A 75 10.57 -10.08 0.73
CA ARG A 75 10.39 -9.89 2.18
C ARG A 75 9.75 -8.56 2.52
N TYR A 76 10.14 -7.48 1.85
CA TYR A 76 9.69 -6.14 2.22
C TYR A 76 8.71 -5.60 1.19
N LEU A 77 7.49 -5.32 1.63
CA LEU A 77 6.55 -4.52 0.87
C LEU A 77 6.93 -3.05 1.08
N MET A 78 7.45 -2.43 0.03
CA MET A 78 7.88 -1.04 0.02
C MET A 78 6.76 -0.17 -0.53
N CYS A 79 6.51 0.95 0.14
CA CYS A 79 5.50 1.93 -0.24
C CYS A 79 6.10 3.35 -0.20
N SER A 80 5.83 4.13 -1.23
CA SER A 80 6.09 5.57 -1.24
C SER A 80 4.90 6.29 -1.86
N GLY A 81 4.82 7.60 -1.64
CA GLY A 81 3.81 8.43 -2.28
C GLY A 81 4.28 9.85 -2.47
N ASP A 82 3.54 10.58 -3.29
CA ASP A 82 3.96 11.89 -3.78
C ASP A 82 3.50 13.04 -2.89
N ASN A 83 2.30 12.97 -2.29
CA ASN A 83 1.80 14.01 -1.38
C ASN A 83 0.78 13.47 -0.36
N ASP A 84 0.63 14.14 0.79
CA ASP A 84 -0.40 13.85 1.80
C ASP A 84 -1.70 14.68 1.62
N GLY A 85 -1.85 15.30 0.45
CA GLY A 85 -2.90 16.29 0.17
C GLY A 85 -2.59 17.72 0.62
N LYS A 86 -1.46 17.95 1.31
CA LYS A 86 -0.98 19.30 1.69
C LYS A 86 0.43 19.56 1.18
N TRP A 87 1.34 18.60 1.32
CA TRP A 87 2.76 18.73 1.04
C TRP A 87 3.28 17.58 0.19
N PRO A 88 4.24 17.84 -0.71
CA PRO A 88 5.00 16.78 -1.35
C PRO A 88 5.72 15.92 -0.32
N LEU A 89 5.76 14.61 -0.57
CA LEU A 89 6.41 13.60 0.25
C LEU A 89 7.55 12.96 -0.54
N ALA A 90 8.61 12.57 0.17
CA ALA A 90 9.69 11.73 -0.34
C ALA A 90 10.04 10.60 0.64
N ASP A 91 9.13 10.31 1.57
CA ASP A 91 9.32 9.25 2.54
C ASP A 91 9.04 7.88 1.92
N VAL A 92 9.78 6.89 2.41
CA VAL A 92 9.66 5.50 2.01
C VAL A 92 9.32 4.67 3.24
N TRP A 93 8.36 3.78 3.09
CA TRP A 93 7.89 2.90 4.15
C TRP A 93 8.09 1.44 3.75
N ALA A 94 8.47 0.61 4.70
CA ALA A 94 8.64 -0.83 4.52
C ALA A 94 7.76 -1.60 5.51
N LEU A 95 7.14 -2.68 5.03
CA LEU A 95 6.45 -3.68 5.84
C LEU A 95 7.14 -5.03 5.63
N ASP A 96 7.61 -5.65 6.69
CA ASP A 96 8.13 -7.03 6.63
C ASP A 96 6.95 -8.00 6.49
N THR A 97 6.88 -8.73 5.39
CA THR A 97 5.80 -9.69 5.12
C THR A 97 6.01 -11.04 5.80
N THR A 98 7.19 -11.27 6.39
CA THR A 98 7.60 -12.57 6.96
C THR A 98 7.45 -12.64 8.48
N GLU A 99 7.37 -11.50 9.16
CA GLU A 99 7.31 -11.41 10.61
C GLU A 99 6.02 -10.74 11.09
N LYS A 100 5.41 -11.31 12.14
CA LYS A 100 4.26 -10.73 12.85
C LYS A 100 4.72 -10.23 14.23
N PRO A 101 4.14 -9.14 14.76
CA PRO A 101 3.07 -8.33 14.15
C PRO A 101 3.55 -7.57 12.91
N TYR A 102 2.64 -7.41 11.95
CA TYR A 102 2.93 -6.62 10.76
C TYR A 102 2.96 -5.15 11.14
N GLU A 103 4.08 -4.48 10.88
CA GLU A 103 4.33 -3.09 11.27
C GLU A 103 5.02 -2.32 10.15
N TRP A 104 4.46 -1.17 9.80
CA TRP A 104 5.11 -0.25 8.88
C TRP A 104 6.29 0.43 9.57
N ARG A 105 7.42 0.51 8.87
CA ARG A 105 8.60 1.24 9.31
C ARG A 105 8.94 2.31 8.29
N LYS A 106 9.02 3.56 8.74
CA LYS A 106 9.56 4.64 7.94
C LYS A 106 11.06 4.40 7.79
N LEU A 107 11.53 4.38 6.56
CA LEU A 107 12.95 4.27 6.26
C LEU A 107 13.55 5.66 6.19
N GLU A 108 14.77 5.79 6.72
CA GLU A 108 15.62 6.96 6.54
C GLU A 108 16.78 6.54 5.63
N PRO A 109 16.62 6.61 4.30
CA PRO A 109 17.68 6.24 3.38
C PRO A 109 18.85 7.23 3.50
N GLU A 110 20.07 6.70 3.57
CA GLU A 110 21.28 7.51 3.48
C GLU A 110 21.57 7.85 2.00
N GLY A 111 21.96 9.10 1.72
CA GLY A 111 22.34 9.57 0.37
C GLY A 111 21.36 10.56 -0.29
N GLU A 112 21.66 10.97 -1.52
CA GLU A 112 20.75 11.82 -2.33
C GLU A 112 19.58 10.96 -2.84
N GLY A 113 18.51 10.90 -2.05
CA GLY A 113 17.22 10.40 -2.51
C GLY A 113 16.61 11.30 -3.58
N PRO A 114 15.64 10.81 -4.37
CA PRO A 114 14.95 11.67 -5.32
C PRO A 114 14.28 12.84 -4.56
N PRO A 115 14.38 14.09 -5.05
CA PRO A 115 13.66 15.19 -4.43
C PRO A 115 12.16 14.88 -4.44
N PRO A 116 11.39 15.34 -3.42
CA PRO A 116 9.93 15.22 -3.43
C PRO A 116 9.39 15.77 -4.75
N CYS A 117 8.74 14.94 -5.55
CA CYS A 117 8.20 15.35 -6.84
C CYS A 117 6.69 15.20 -6.87
N MET A 118 6.00 16.24 -7.35
CA MET A 118 4.60 16.08 -7.78
C MET A 118 4.61 15.59 -9.21
N ARG A 119 4.20 14.33 -9.46
CA ARG A 119 3.78 13.95 -10.80
C ARG A 119 2.41 14.57 -11.07
N LEU A 120 2.42 15.79 -11.63
CA LEU A 120 1.28 16.28 -12.40
C LEU A 120 1.18 15.36 -13.63
N VAL A 121 0.30 14.36 -13.57
CA VAL A 121 -0.13 13.68 -14.79
C VAL A 121 -0.99 14.69 -15.54
N GLY A 122 -0.35 15.49 -16.39
CA GLY A 122 -1.03 16.26 -17.40
C GLY A 122 -1.72 15.25 -18.32
N PHE A 123 -3.05 15.22 -18.29
CA PHE A 123 -3.81 14.63 -19.38
C PHE A 123 -3.50 15.46 -20.63
N LEU A 124 -2.69 14.91 -21.52
CA LEU A 124 -2.72 15.21 -22.94
C LEU A 124 -3.66 14.21 -23.62
#